data_AF-A0A3D3XZM5-F1
#
_entry.id   AF-A0A3D3XZM5-F1
#
_cell.length_a   1.000
_cell.length_b   1.000
_cell.length_c   1.000
_cell.angle_alpha   90.00
_cell.angle_beta   90.00
_cell.angle_gamma   90.00
#
_symmetry.space_group_name_H-M   'P 1'
#
loop_
_entity.id
_entity.type
_entity.pdbx_description
1 polymer ?
#
loop_
_entity_poly.entity_id
_entity_poly.type
_entity_poly.pdbx_seq_one_letter_code
_entity_poly.pdbx_strand_id
1 'polypeptide(L)'
;MFAIVSSLSIHAEPGVAVAGSFHQLDNALSAQEALQAKLGIQIQIAETEVNAQRWYRVQATSSDARALVAKMRQFGIEGAFFQPVTHALPRLDGGVPTSTGLLTARPSVTPPRDSLPISITPARSGAGPQEIKGALNGMPMHYIPLNTRLHAETDVTVDGVVDEAIWSQIPHYDNMRVAIPGTGEPANYPTEIRLLATERGLYISAVLHQPADSLVSRLSERDEFIDRDNFGVTLDTTGNALFGYWFMMGLGGSKGDGKVLPERRYSQSWDGPWLGKTSTFDGGWMAEMYFPWSMMSLPKTEGVRNIGFAATRQVAHANQRYQWPGHSYSASQFVSALNTLQVEGVEPRQQFSIIPFASTTADLARKENRAEIGVDLSWKPSPKLEVTGSIMP
;
A
#
# COMPACT_ATOMS: atom_id res chain seq x y z
N MET A 1 -42.58 5.01 -16.33
CA MET A 1 -41.73 6.09 -15.79
C MET A 1 -40.33 5.83 -16.33
N PHE A 2 -39.91 6.57 -17.35
CA PHE A 2 -38.61 6.38 -18.00
C PHE A 2 -37.51 7.00 -17.13
N ALA A 3 -36.44 6.24 -16.86
CA ALA A 3 -35.19 6.78 -16.33
C ALA A 3 -34.16 6.81 -17.46
N ILE A 4 -33.75 8.03 -17.80
CA ILE A 4 -32.69 8.33 -18.76
C ILE A 4 -31.35 8.03 -18.07
N VAL A 5 -30.56 7.10 -18.61
CA VAL A 5 -29.16 6.96 -18.24
C VAL A 5 -28.37 7.96 -19.08
N SER A 6 -27.91 9.04 -18.45
CA SER A 6 -26.99 9.99 -19.06
C SER A 6 -25.62 9.34 -19.23
N SER A 7 -25.17 9.21 -20.47
CA SER A 7 -23.78 8.96 -20.80
C SER A 7 -22.95 10.21 -20.43
N LEU A 8 -22.00 10.06 -19.51
CA LEU A 8 -21.02 11.10 -19.21
C LEU A 8 -20.09 11.25 -20.43
N SER A 9 -20.17 12.41 -21.08
CA SER A 9 -19.20 12.80 -22.11
C SER A 9 -17.82 13.02 -21.45
N ILE A 10 -16.83 12.22 -21.83
CA ILE A 10 -15.42 12.45 -21.48
C ILE A 10 -15.00 13.74 -22.18
N HIS A 11 -14.91 14.84 -21.43
CA HIS A 11 -14.43 16.11 -21.96
C HIS A 11 -12.90 16.09 -22.03
N ALA A 12 -12.34 16.45 -23.17
CA ALA A 12 -10.91 16.67 -23.33
C ALA A 12 -10.47 17.84 -22.43
N GLU A 13 -9.54 17.58 -21.50
CA GLU A 13 -9.02 18.61 -20.58
C GLU A 13 -7.65 19.11 -21.06
N PRO A 14 -7.55 20.37 -21.56
CA PRO A 14 -6.27 20.95 -21.93
C PRO A 14 -5.39 21.14 -20.69
N GLY A 15 -4.13 20.74 -20.77
CA GLY A 15 -3.26 20.66 -19.61
C GLY A 15 -1.81 20.35 -19.95
N VAL A 16 -1.02 20.17 -18.90
CA VAL A 16 0.36 19.69 -18.98
C VAL A 16 0.40 18.26 -18.45
N ALA A 17 0.84 17.31 -19.28
CA ALA A 17 1.16 15.96 -18.85
C ALA A 17 2.64 15.92 -18.42
N VAL A 18 2.90 15.65 -17.15
CA VAL A 18 4.26 15.55 -16.60
C VAL A 18 4.63 14.07 -16.51
N ALA A 19 5.69 13.67 -17.19
CA ALA A 19 6.18 12.28 -17.22
C ALA A 19 7.18 11.98 -16.08
N GLY A 20 7.85 13.01 -15.55
CA GLY A 20 8.79 12.88 -14.44
C GLY A 20 9.34 14.23 -13.98
N SER A 21 9.86 14.28 -12.75
CA SER A 21 10.55 15.45 -12.18
C SER A 21 11.91 15.02 -11.64
N PHE A 22 12.98 15.74 -12.00
CA PHE A 22 14.37 15.36 -11.68
C PHE A 22 15.12 16.52 -11.02
N HIS A 23 16.05 16.24 -10.11
CA HIS A 23 16.91 17.28 -9.52
C HIS A 23 18.12 17.66 -10.38
N GLN A 24 18.51 16.79 -11.31
CA GLN A 24 19.64 17.00 -12.22
C GLN A 24 19.11 17.14 -13.65
N LEU A 25 19.61 18.14 -14.38
CA LEU A 25 19.21 18.41 -15.75
C LEU A 25 19.56 17.25 -16.69
N ASP A 26 20.70 16.60 -16.50
CA ASP A 26 21.14 15.48 -17.35
C ASP A 26 20.21 14.26 -17.28
N ASN A 27 19.63 14.00 -16.10
CA ASN A 27 18.63 12.94 -15.92
C ASN A 27 17.32 13.30 -16.61
N ALA A 28 16.92 14.58 -16.56
CA ALA A 28 15.74 15.06 -17.26
C ALA A 28 15.92 15.02 -18.79
N LEU A 29 17.09 15.37 -19.31
CA LEU A 29 17.44 15.27 -20.73
C LEU A 29 17.42 13.83 -21.21
N SER A 30 18.04 12.92 -20.45
CA SER A 30 18.03 11.48 -20.75
C SER A 30 16.61 10.90 -20.79
N ALA A 31 15.75 11.31 -19.84
CA ALA A 31 14.36 10.91 -19.82
C ALA A 31 13.54 11.52 -20.97
N GLN A 32 13.80 12.79 -21.33
CA GLN A 32 13.16 13.47 -22.46
C GLN A 32 13.43 12.74 -23.78
N GLU A 33 14.69 12.42 -24.08
CA GLU A 33 15.08 11.73 -25.31
C GLU A 33 14.42 10.35 -25.44
N ALA A 34 14.46 9.56 -24.37
CA ALA A 34 13.84 8.24 -24.32
C ALA A 34 12.32 8.30 -24.55
N LEU A 35 11.64 9.29 -23.97
CA LEU A 35 10.20 9.47 -24.09
C LEU A 35 9.79 10.02 -25.45
N GLN A 36 10.56 10.95 -26.01
CA GLN A 36 10.30 11.52 -27.32
C GLN A 36 10.44 10.47 -28.43
N ALA A 37 11.45 9.60 -28.34
CA ALA A 37 11.62 8.46 -29.25
C ALA A 37 10.46 7.44 -29.13
N LYS A 38 9.93 7.22 -27.93
CA LYS A 38 8.90 6.20 -27.66
C LYS A 38 7.48 6.66 -27.97
N LEU A 39 7.16 7.93 -27.72
CA LEU A 39 5.80 8.46 -27.81
C LEU A 39 5.54 9.28 -29.08
N GLY A 40 6.59 9.68 -29.81
CA GLY A 40 6.45 10.46 -31.05
C GLY A 40 5.82 11.84 -30.86
N ILE A 41 5.87 12.38 -29.64
CA ILE A 41 5.33 13.69 -29.26
C ILE A 41 6.46 14.60 -28.80
N GLN A 42 6.26 15.91 -28.94
CA GLN A 42 7.22 16.88 -28.44
C GLN A 42 7.17 16.92 -26.91
N ILE A 43 8.26 16.49 -26.28
CA ILE A 43 8.48 16.58 -24.83
C ILE A 43 9.37 17.80 -24.57
N GLN A 44 9.07 18.56 -23.52
CA GLN A 44 9.82 19.73 -23.09
C GLN A 44 10.32 19.55 -21.65
N ILE A 45 11.41 20.21 -21.31
CA ILE A 45 11.86 20.32 -19.93
C ILE A 45 11.47 21.70 -19.40
N ALA A 46 10.75 21.74 -18.29
CA ALA A 46 10.46 22.98 -17.57
C ALA A 46 11.15 22.98 -16.21
N GLU A 47 11.83 24.08 -15.90
CA GLU A 47 12.35 24.31 -14.56
C GLU A 47 11.23 24.76 -13.63
N THR A 48 11.16 24.16 -12.44
CA THR A 48 10.18 24.53 -11.42
C THR A 48 10.82 24.47 -10.04
N GLU A 49 10.34 25.32 -9.15
CA GLU A 49 10.77 25.35 -7.76
C GLU A 49 9.64 24.83 -6.89
N VAL A 50 9.91 23.79 -6.09
CA VAL A 50 8.95 23.21 -5.16
C VAL A 50 9.65 23.11 -3.82
N ASN A 51 9.09 23.76 -2.79
CA ASN A 51 9.67 23.83 -1.44
C ASN A 51 11.12 24.34 -1.40
N ALA A 52 11.41 25.43 -2.12
CA ALA A 52 12.75 26.02 -2.25
C ALA A 52 13.82 25.10 -2.87
N GLN A 53 13.41 24.02 -3.54
CA GLN A 53 14.28 23.11 -4.25
C GLN A 53 13.96 23.10 -5.74
N ARG A 54 15.00 23.17 -6.58
CA ARG A 54 14.88 23.18 -8.03
C ARG A 54 14.62 21.78 -8.59
N TRP A 55 13.71 21.72 -9.56
CA TRP A 55 13.33 20.52 -10.30
C TRP A 55 13.25 20.80 -11.80
N TYR A 56 13.58 19.78 -12.59
CA TYR A 56 13.43 19.72 -14.03
C TYR A 56 12.30 18.76 -14.38
N ARG A 57 11.17 19.30 -14.83
CA ARG A 57 9.98 18.53 -15.22
C ARG A 57 10.05 18.18 -16.69
N VAL A 58 9.98 16.89 -16.98
CA VAL A 58 9.83 16.37 -18.34
C VAL A 58 8.34 16.31 -18.64
N GLN A 59 7.87 17.17 -19.52
CA GLN A 59 6.43 17.45 -19.68
C GLN A 59 6.01 17.69 -21.13
N ALA A 60 4.72 17.52 -21.43
CA ALA A 60 4.13 17.81 -22.73
C ALA A 60 2.76 18.49 -22.57
N THR A 61 2.52 19.56 -23.33
CA THR A 61 1.22 20.21 -23.41
C THR A 61 0.30 19.47 -24.38
N SER A 62 -0.94 19.23 -23.98
CA SER A 62 -1.94 18.55 -24.81
C SER A 62 -3.31 19.20 -24.61
N SER A 63 -4.14 19.19 -25.66
CA SER A 63 -5.56 19.55 -25.56
C SER A 63 -6.38 18.54 -24.76
N ASP A 64 -5.82 17.33 -24.58
CA ASP A 64 -6.30 16.32 -23.64
C ASP A 64 -5.10 15.73 -22.89
N ALA A 65 -4.68 16.43 -21.82
CA ALA A 65 -3.50 16.02 -21.07
C ALA A 65 -3.78 14.83 -20.14
N ARG A 66 -5.04 14.55 -19.78
CA ARG A 66 -5.40 13.35 -19.00
C ARG A 66 -5.30 12.09 -19.84
N ALA A 67 -5.80 12.12 -21.08
CA ALA A 67 -5.61 11.00 -22.01
C ALA A 67 -4.11 10.77 -22.29
N LEU A 68 -3.32 11.84 -22.38
CA LEU A 68 -1.88 11.74 -22.56
C LEU A 68 -1.19 11.10 -21.33
N VAL A 69 -1.58 11.46 -20.11
CA VAL A 69 -1.09 10.82 -18.87
C VAL A 69 -1.47 9.34 -18.82
N ALA A 70 -2.71 8.98 -19.19
CA ALA A 70 -3.14 7.60 -19.26
C ALA A 70 -2.30 6.78 -20.26
N LYS A 71 -2.01 7.37 -21.43
CA LYS A 71 -1.12 6.78 -22.43
C LYS A 71 0.30 6.61 -21.89
N MET A 72 0.86 7.62 -21.22
CA MET A 72 2.18 7.53 -20.58
C MET A 72 2.27 6.37 -19.58
N ARG A 73 1.23 6.18 -18.74
CA ARG A 73 1.14 5.07 -17.78
C ARG A 73 1.06 3.70 -18.47
N GLN A 74 0.29 3.57 -19.55
CA GLN A 74 0.24 2.35 -20.36
C GLN A 74 1.60 2.00 -20.99
N PHE A 75 2.44 2.99 -21.28
CA PHE A 75 3.81 2.79 -21.77
C PHE A 75 4.86 2.63 -20.64
N GLY A 76 4.43 2.39 -19.40
CA GLY A 76 5.29 2.06 -18.26
C GLY A 76 5.82 3.28 -17.49
N ILE A 77 5.25 4.47 -17.70
CA ILE A 77 5.61 5.70 -16.97
C ILE A 77 4.59 5.88 -15.84
N GLU A 78 4.70 5.04 -14.81
CA GLU A 78 3.70 4.96 -13.73
C GLU A 78 3.57 6.27 -12.93
N GLY A 79 4.64 7.07 -12.87
CA GLY A 79 4.68 8.38 -12.20
C GLY A 79 4.10 9.54 -13.01
N ALA A 80 3.54 9.31 -14.21
CA ALA A 80 2.98 10.40 -15.00
C ALA A 80 1.74 11.01 -14.32
N PHE A 81 1.63 12.34 -14.30
CA PHE A 81 0.50 13.05 -13.71
C PHE A 81 0.07 14.26 -14.54
N PHE A 82 -1.20 14.66 -14.36
CA PHE A 82 -1.79 15.82 -15.02
C PHE A 82 -1.60 17.06 -14.14
N GLN A 83 -1.12 18.14 -14.75
CA GLN A 83 -1.05 19.46 -14.14
C GLN A 83 -2.00 20.41 -14.92
N PRO A 84 -2.99 21.02 -14.25
CA PRO A 84 -3.88 21.98 -14.89
C PRO A 84 -3.12 23.26 -15.27
N VAL A 85 -3.44 23.84 -16.43
CA VAL A 85 -2.97 25.19 -16.76
C VAL A 85 -3.86 26.19 -16.04
N THR A 86 -3.35 26.87 -15.02
CA THR A 86 -4.08 27.96 -14.37
C THR A 86 -4.15 29.14 -15.34
N HIS A 87 -5.29 29.35 -16.00
CA HIS A 87 -5.57 30.64 -16.63
C HIS A 87 -5.76 31.67 -15.50
N ALA A 88 -4.82 32.59 -15.36
CA ALA A 88 -5.03 33.78 -14.55
C ALA A 88 -6.22 34.56 -15.13
N LEU A 89 -7.25 34.80 -14.31
CA LEU A 89 -8.38 35.65 -14.66
C LEU A 89 -7.86 37.06 -15.01
N PRO A 90 -8.41 37.74 -16.04
CA PRO A 90 -7.99 39.09 -16.37
C PRO A 90 -8.38 40.05 -15.25
N ARG A 91 -7.42 40.87 -14.80
CA ARG A 91 -7.68 42.01 -13.92
C ARG A 91 -8.63 42.96 -14.65
N LEU A 92 -9.82 43.16 -14.09
CA LEU A 92 -10.64 44.32 -14.42
C LEU A 92 -10.01 45.54 -13.75
N ASP A 93 -9.46 46.43 -14.58
CA ASP A 93 -9.09 47.78 -14.20
C ASP A 93 -10.33 48.53 -13.69
N GLY A 94 -10.30 48.93 -12.42
CA GLY A 94 -11.30 49.81 -11.80
C GLY A 94 -10.58 50.76 -10.86
N GLY A 95 -10.54 52.03 -11.26
CA GLY A 95 -9.72 53.07 -10.67
C GLY A 95 -9.97 53.39 -9.19
N VAL A 96 -8.90 53.90 -8.58
CA VAL A 96 -8.85 54.49 -7.24
C VAL A 96 -9.66 55.79 -7.19
N PRO A 97 -10.34 56.07 -6.07
CA PRO A 97 -10.24 57.40 -5.51
C PRO A 97 -9.60 57.36 -4.12
N THR A 98 -8.56 58.17 -4.00
CA THR A 98 -7.84 58.49 -2.78
C THR A 98 -8.78 59.18 -1.81
N SER A 99 -8.86 58.70 -0.57
CA SER A 99 -9.22 59.56 0.55
C SER A 99 -8.26 59.32 1.71
N THR A 100 -7.59 60.41 2.07
CA THR A 100 -6.62 60.54 3.16
C THR A 100 -7.38 60.50 4.49
N GLY A 101 -7.03 59.58 5.38
CA GLY A 101 -7.57 59.50 6.73
C GLY A 101 -6.58 58.84 7.67
N LEU A 102 -5.82 59.67 8.40
CA LEU A 102 -4.99 59.28 9.54
C LEU A 102 -5.87 58.64 10.63
N LEU A 103 -5.62 57.37 10.97
CA LEU A 103 -6.08 56.77 12.21
C LEU A 103 -4.96 55.93 12.84
N THR A 104 -4.55 56.41 14.00
CA THR A 104 -3.62 55.90 15.00
C THR A 104 -3.62 54.38 15.19
N ALA A 105 -2.40 53.81 15.27
CA ALA A 105 -2.17 52.43 15.66
C ALA A 105 -2.72 52.14 17.07
N ARG A 106 -3.59 51.13 17.17
CA ARG A 106 -3.92 50.44 18.43
C ARG A 106 -3.04 49.19 18.52
N PRO A 107 -2.39 48.90 19.65
CA PRO A 107 -1.62 47.67 19.81
C PRO A 107 -2.58 46.49 19.96
N SER A 108 -2.60 45.59 18.98
CA SER A 108 -3.13 44.24 19.14
C SER A 108 -2.09 43.39 19.86
N VAL A 109 -2.26 43.27 21.17
CA VAL A 109 -1.65 42.20 21.95
C VAL A 109 -2.39 40.91 21.60
N THR A 110 -1.82 40.15 20.67
CA THR A 110 -2.10 38.72 20.52
C THR A 110 -0.84 38.01 21.00
N PRO A 111 -0.87 37.17 22.04
CA PRO A 111 0.31 36.44 22.46
C PRO A 111 0.80 35.54 21.32
N PRO A 112 2.12 35.35 21.17
CA PRO A 112 2.65 34.36 20.25
C PRO A 112 2.03 33.02 20.62
N ARG A 113 1.58 32.25 19.63
CA ARG A 113 1.38 30.81 19.82
C ARG A 113 2.76 30.24 20.11
N ASP A 114 3.12 30.29 21.38
CA ASP A 114 4.27 29.60 21.92
C ASP A 114 4.16 28.15 21.48
N SER A 115 5.21 27.78 20.75
CA SER A 115 5.75 26.44 20.64
C SER A 115 5.30 25.54 21.79
N LEU A 116 4.28 24.73 21.54
CA LEU A 116 4.24 23.41 22.15
C LEU A 116 5.50 22.70 21.62
N PRO A 117 6.44 22.27 22.46
CA PRO A 117 7.43 21.33 22.00
C PRO A 117 6.66 20.07 21.63
N ILE A 118 6.38 19.88 20.34
CA ILE A 118 6.09 18.54 19.87
C ILE A 118 7.40 17.80 20.12
N SER A 119 7.42 17.02 21.20
CA SER A 119 8.46 16.04 21.40
C SER A 119 8.24 14.97 20.32
N ILE A 120 8.79 15.19 19.12
CA ILE A 120 8.59 14.32 17.95
C ILE A 120 9.52 13.10 17.99
N THR A 121 9.68 12.51 19.17
CA THR A 121 10.27 11.18 19.26
C THR A 121 9.23 10.25 19.87
N PRO A 122 8.29 9.71 19.07
CA PRO A 122 7.81 8.38 19.39
C PRO A 122 9.05 7.50 19.49
N ALA A 123 9.20 6.78 20.61
CA ALA A 123 10.33 5.89 20.84
C ALA A 123 10.43 4.90 19.65
N ARG A 124 11.35 5.17 18.72
CA ARG A 124 11.61 4.38 17.50
C ARG A 124 12.29 3.03 17.81
N SER A 125 11.99 2.39 18.93
CA SER A 125 12.60 1.11 19.30
C SER A 125 11.60 -0.01 19.12
N GLY A 126 11.49 -0.51 17.89
CA GLY A 126 11.07 -1.89 17.71
C GLY A 126 12.04 -2.78 18.50
N ALA A 127 11.55 -3.43 19.56
CA ALA A 127 12.35 -4.16 20.53
C ALA A 127 12.37 -5.67 20.27
N GLY A 128 11.77 -6.12 19.18
CA GLY A 128 11.74 -7.54 18.84
C GLY A 128 13.13 -8.10 18.54
N PRO A 129 13.41 -9.37 18.90
CA PRO A 129 14.64 -10.04 18.51
C PRO A 129 14.80 -10.03 17.00
N GLN A 130 15.96 -9.58 16.53
CA GLN A 130 16.33 -9.58 15.12
C GLN A 130 17.85 -9.54 14.97
N GLU A 131 18.37 -10.19 13.93
CA GLU A 131 19.80 -10.20 13.59
C GLU A 131 19.99 -9.72 12.17
N ILE A 132 21.09 -9.04 11.86
CA ILE A 132 21.35 -8.60 10.48
C ILE A 132 21.73 -9.81 9.63
N LYS A 133 20.89 -10.12 8.64
CA LYS A 133 21.14 -11.15 7.60
C LYS A 133 22.14 -10.67 6.56
N GLY A 134 22.10 -9.39 6.23
CA GLY A 134 22.91 -8.75 5.19
C GLY A 134 22.36 -7.38 4.83
N ALA A 135 22.88 -6.78 3.76
CA ALA A 135 22.37 -5.49 3.26
C ALA A 135 22.34 -5.46 1.73
N LEU A 136 21.36 -4.75 1.17
CA LEU A 136 21.29 -4.42 -0.25
C LEU A 136 21.27 -2.89 -0.38
N ASN A 137 22.22 -2.32 -1.13
CA ASN A 137 22.36 -0.87 -1.30
C ASN A 137 22.39 -0.10 0.04
N GLY A 138 23.04 -0.66 1.06
CA GLY A 138 23.11 -0.08 2.41
C GLY A 138 21.86 -0.28 3.27
N MET A 139 20.80 -0.91 2.75
CA MET A 139 19.58 -1.20 3.51
C MET A 139 19.68 -2.59 4.16
N PRO A 140 19.62 -2.69 5.50
CA PRO A 140 19.75 -3.96 6.19
C PRO A 140 18.52 -4.85 6.01
N MET A 141 18.78 -6.15 5.89
CA MET A 141 17.81 -7.23 5.95
C MET A 141 18.06 -8.01 7.23
N HIS A 142 17.00 -8.58 7.82
CA HIS A 142 17.09 -9.19 9.13
C HIS A 142 16.63 -10.64 9.14
N TYR A 143 17.26 -11.48 9.97
CA TYR A 143 16.66 -12.68 10.52
C TYR A 143 15.78 -12.30 11.71
N ILE A 144 14.58 -12.87 11.79
CA ILE A 144 13.58 -12.59 12.81
C ILE A 144 13.12 -13.93 13.40
N PRO A 145 13.65 -14.35 14.55
CA PRO A 145 13.24 -15.60 15.18
C PRO A 145 11.82 -15.47 15.74
N LEU A 146 10.95 -16.41 15.38
CA LEU A 146 9.58 -16.50 15.87
C LEU A 146 9.37 -17.82 16.61
N ASN A 147 9.04 -17.70 17.89
CA ASN A 147 8.62 -18.85 18.69
C ASN A 147 7.18 -19.20 18.33
N THR A 148 6.96 -20.44 17.90
CA THR A 148 5.62 -20.94 17.60
C THR A 148 4.86 -21.22 18.89
N ARG A 149 3.67 -20.64 19.00
CA ARG A 149 2.72 -20.88 20.11
C ARG A 149 1.62 -21.86 19.69
N LEU A 150 0.93 -22.43 20.67
CA LEU A 150 -0.28 -23.20 20.41
C LEU A 150 -1.42 -22.26 20.02
N HIS A 151 -2.04 -22.51 18.88
CA HIS A 151 -3.13 -21.69 18.34
C HIS A 151 -4.33 -21.62 19.28
N ALA A 152 -4.59 -22.68 20.05
CA ALA A 152 -5.67 -22.70 21.04
C ALA A 152 -5.41 -21.76 22.23
N GLU A 153 -4.17 -21.33 22.45
CA GLU A 153 -3.76 -20.46 23.56
C GLU A 153 -3.58 -19.00 23.14
N THR A 154 -3.71 -18.67 21.86
CA THR A 154 -3.51 -17.30 21.37
C THR A 154 -4.74 -16.41 21.53
N ASP A 155 -5.94 -16.97 21.43
CA ASP A 155 -7.24 -16.28 21.60
C ASP A 155 -7.36 -14.94 20.84
N VAL A 156 -6.78 -14.86 19.63
CA VAL A 156 -6.86 -13.67 18.76
C VAL A 156 -8.11 -13.74 17.89
N THR A 157 -8.90 -12.67 17.92
CA THR A 157 -10.06 -12.50 17.04
C THR A 157 -9.72 -11.44 16.01
N VAL A 158 -9.59 -11.83 14.74
CA VAL A 158 -9.24 -10.87 13.66
C VAL A 158 -10.43 -9.95 13.37
N ASP A 159 -10.52 -8.86 14.12
CA ASP A 159 -11.55 -7.83 14.01
C ASP A 159 -10.98 -6.46 13.60
N GLY A 160 -9.65 -6.34 13.59
CA GLY A 160 -8.91 -5.16 13.15
C GLY A 160 -8.58 -4.22 14.30
N VAL A 161 -8.84 -4.60 15.55
CA VAL A 161 -8.49 -3.88 16.77
C VAL A 161 -7.38 -4.66 17.47
N VAL A 162 -6.26 -4.00 17.79
CA VAL A 162 -5.10 -4.67 18.42
C VAL A 162 -5.18 -4.50 19.94
N ASP A 163 -6.10 -5.20 20.59
CA ASP A 163 -6.35 -5.08 22.03
C ASP A 163 -6.26 -6.39 22.83
N GLU A 164 -6.09 -7.54 22.16
CA GLU A 164 -5.95 -8.81 22.86
C GLU A 164 -4.68 -8.89 23.70
N ALA A 165 -4.79 -9.55 24.87
CA ALA A 165 -3.72 -9.65 25.86
C ALA A 165 -2.44 -10.31 25.33
N ILE A 166 -2.53 -11.12 24.27
CA ILE A 166 -1.37 -11.71 23.62
C ILE A 166 -0.51 -10.65 22.92
N TRP A 167 -1.12 -9.62 22.32
CA TRP A 167 -0.41 -8.58 21.58
C TRP A 167 0.49 -7.72 22.45
N SER A 168 0.14 -7.53 23.73
CA SER A 168 1.00 -6.84 24.68
C SER A 168 2.23 -7.66 25.09
N GLN A 169 2.24 -8.98 24.87
CA GLN A 169 3.37 -9.87 25.15
C GLN A 169 4.31 -10.02 23.95
N ILE A 170 3.85 -9.66 22.74
CA ILE A 170 4.63 -9.78 21.52
C ILE A 170 5.35 -8.45 21.27
N PRO A 171 6.69 -8.45 21.16
CA PRO A 171 7.40 -7.23 20.83
C PRO A 171 7.05 -6.77 19.42
N HIS A 172 6.98 -5.46 19.23
CA HIS A 172 6.76 -4.87 17.92
C HIS A 172 8.09 -4.56 17.23
N TYR A 173 8.01 -4.38 15.91
CA TYR A 173 9.09 -3.95 15.04
C TYR A 173 8.68 -2.66 14.32
N ASP A 174 9.59 -1.70 14.23
CA ASP A 174 9.45 -0.50 13.40
C ASP A 174 10.78 -0.18 12.70
N ASN A 175 10.97 -0.77 11.52
CA ASN A 175 12.14 -0.58 10.67
C ASN A 175 11.75 0.08 9.32
N MET A 176 10.62 0.78 9.30
CA MET A 176 10.05 1.34 8.07
C MET A 176 10.91 2.48 7.52
N ARG A 177 11.20 2.41 6.23
CA ARG A 177 11.93 3.46 5.49
C ARG A 177 11.15 3.90 4.27
N VAL A 178 11.37 5.15 3.86
CA VAL A 178 10.70 5.76 2.70
C VAL A 178 11.25 5.17 1.39
N ALA A 179 10.51 4.22 0.81
CA ALA A 179 10.86 3.52 -0.43
C ALA A 179 10.32 4.21 -1.69
N ILE A 180 9.25 5.01 -1.57
CA ILE A 180 8.78 5.95 -2.59
C ILE A 180 8.60 7.32 -1.90
N PRO A 181 9.29 8.38 -2.38
CA PRO A 181 10.10 8.47 -3.61
C PRO A 181 11.51 7.86 -3.52
N GLY A 182 11.82 7.08 -2.48
CA GLY A 182 13.07 6.33 -2.38
C GLY A 182 14.20 7.10 -1.67
N THR A 183 13.86 8.00 -0.74
CA THR A 183 14.85 8.73 0.05
C THR A 183 15.65 7.79 0.98
N GLY A 184 15.10 6.63 1.33
CA GLY A 184 15.75 5.66 2.24
C GLY A 184 15.78 6.12 3.71
N GLU A 185 15.30 7.32 3.98
CA GLU A 185 15.18 7.89 5.32
C GLU A 185 14.18 7.09 6.17
N PRO A 186 14.34 7.08 7.51
CA PRO A 186 13.34 6.52 8.40
C PRO A 186 11.95 7.13 8.15
N ALA A 187 10.90 6.32 8.21
CA ALA A 187 9.53 6.78 8.04
C ALA A 187 9.16 7.88 9.06
N ASN A 188 8.37 8.86 8.61
CA ASN A 188 7.91 9.95 9.45
C ASN A 188 6.83 9.50 10.43
N TYR A 189 5.98 8.56 10.00
CA TYR A 189 4.92 8.02 10.83
C TYR A 189 5.30 6.63 11.38
N PRO A 190 5.31 6.45 12.72
CA PRO A 190 5.61 5.16 13.33
C PRO A 190 4.68 4.04 12.89
N THR A 191 5.23 2.84 12.79
CA THR A 191 4.47 1.64 12.42
C THR A 191 4.89 0.49 13.30
N GLU A 192 4.03 0.08 14.24
CA GLU A 192 4.31 -1.03 15.14
C GLU A 192 3.79 -2.33 14.53
N ILE A 193 4.70 -3.19 14.05
CA ILE A 193 4.35 -4.48 13.46
C ILE A 193 4.63 -5.59 14.47
N ARG A 194 3.65 -6.42 14.79
CA ARG A 194 3.82 -7.60 15.63
C ARG A 194 3.58 -8.86 14.80
N LEU A 195 4.38 -9.88 15.06
CA LEU A 195 4.36 -11.16 14.33
C LEU A 195 4.18 -12.28 15.34
N LEU A 196 3.14 -13.11 15.14
CA LEU A 196 2.83 -14.24 16.01
C LEU A 196 2.63 -15.50 15.17
N ALA A 197 3.57 -16.44 15.29
CA ALA A 197 3.46 -17.75 14.66
C ALA A 197 2.74 -18.73 15.57
N THR A 198 1.85 -19.53 14.98
CA THR A 198 1.20 -20.67 15.62
C THR A 198 1.41 -21.93 14.79
N GLU A 199 1.09 -23.11 15.31
CA GLU A 199 1.14 -24.36 14.55
C GLU A 199 0.08 -24.42 13.42
N ARG A 200 -0.85 -23.46 13.35
CA ARG A 200 -1.90 -23.36 12.32
C ARG A 200 -1.71 -22.23 11.31
N GLY A 201 -1.08 -21.13 11.71
CA GLY A 201 -0.90 -19.97 10.83
C GLY A 201 -0.05 -18.87 11.43
N LEU A 202 0.10 -17.79 10.65
CA LEU A 202 0.76 -16.55 11.05
C LEU A 202 -0.28 -15.47 11.30
N TYR A 203 -0.23 -14.86 12.47
CA TYR A 203 -0.91 -13.61 12.76
C TYR A 203 0.05 -12.45 12.59
N ILE A 204 -0.44 -11.37 11.98
CA ILE A 204 0.27 -10.10 11.88
C ILE A 204 -0.69 -9.00 12.33
N SER A 205 -0.27 -8.21 13.31
CA SER A 205 -0.94 -6.96 13.66
C SER A 205 -0.05 -5.77 13.35
N ALA A 206 -0.67 -4.66 12.98
CA ALA A 206 0.00 -3.41 12.69
C ALA A 206 -0.78 -2.26 13.33
N VAL A 207 -0.09 -1.47 14.16
CA VAL A 207 -0.60 -0.17 14.63
C VAL A 207 0.11 0.92 13.84
N LEU A 208 -0.67 1.64 13.02
CA LEU A 208 -0.18 2.57 12.01
C LEU A 208 -0.51 3.99 12.45
N HIS A 209 0.42 4.60 13.19
CA HIS A 209 0.24 5.94 13.73
C HIS A 209 0.17 6.98 12.61
N GLN A 210 -0.79 7.89 12.65
CA GLN A 210 -1.00 8.94 11.64
C GLN A 210 -2.04 9.95 12.16
N PRO A 211 -1.87 11.27 11.93
CA PRO A 211 -2.88 12.26 12.27
C PRO A 211 -4.24 11.92 11.64
N ALA A 212 -5.31 11.98 12.42
CA ALA A 212 -6.65 11.57 11.98
C ALA A 212 -7.15 12.33 10.74
N ASP A 213 -6.82 13.61 10.61
CA ASP A 213 -7.15 14.48 9.47
C ASP A 213 -6.36 14.14 8.19
N SER A 214 -5.29 13.37 8.32
CA SER A 214 -4.47 12.90 7.20
C SER A 214 -4.84 11.50 6.72
N LEU A 215 -5.76 10.81 7.39
CA LEU A 215 -6.18 9.45 7.01
C LEU A 215 -6.99 9.49 5.70
N VAL A 216 -6.63 8.60 4.78
CA VAL A 216 -7.31 8.47 3.48
C VAL A 216 -7.96 7.10 3.37
N SER A 217 -9.23 7.02 3.77
CA SER A 217 -10.05 5.80 3.71
C SER A 217 -10.93 5.79 2.46
N ARG A 218 -10.95 4.68 1.72
CA ARG A 218 -11.81 4.49 0.55
C ARG A 218 -12.26 3.04 0.43
N LEU A 219 -13.56 2.83 0.29
CA LEU A 219 -14.14 1.51 -0.01
C LEU A 219 -13.89 1.19 -1.48
N SER A 220 -13.49 -0.06 -1.75
CA SER A 220 -13.26 -0.58 -3.10
C SER A 220 -13.60 -2.06 -3.13
N GLU A 221 -13.72 -2.61 -4.34
CA GLU A 221 -13.76 -4.07 -4.50
C GLU A 221 -12.41 -4.70 -4.14
N ARG A 222 -12.38 -6.03 -4.01
CA ARG A 222 -11.13 -6.78 -3.83
C ARG A 222 -10.22 -6.54 -5.04
N ASP A 223 -8.92 -6.46 -4.82
CA ASP A 223 -7.89 -6.31 -5.87
C ASP A 223 -7.93 -4.99 -6.66
N GLU A 224 -8.73 -4.01 -6.20
CA GLU A 224 -8.76 -2.68 -6.78
C GLU A 224 -7.65 -1.79 -6.17
N PHE A 225 -6.77 -1.30 -7.04
CA PHE A 225 -5.71 -0.36 -6.70
C PHE A 225 -6.17 1.09 -6.86
N ILE A 226 -6.69 1.64 -5.77
CA ILE A 226 -6.95 3.09 -5.65
C ILE A 226 -5.95 3.72 -4.69
N ASP A 227 -5.72 5.01 -4.86
CA ASP A 227 -4.96 5.79 -3.89
C ASP A 227 -5.73 5.79 -2.55
N ARG A 228 -5.14 5.25 -1.48
CA ARG A 228 -5.68 5.19 -0.11
C ARG A 228 -4.57 4.74 0.83
N ASP A 229 -4.78 4.97 2.12
CA ASP A 229 -3.91 4.36 3.13
C ASP A 229 -4.06 2.84 3.07
N ASN A 230 -2.94 2.14 3.05
CA ASN A 230 -2.92 0.68 3.03
C ASN A 230 -1.68 0.13 3.72
N PHE A 231 -1.79 -1.12 4.14
CA PHE A 231 -0.73 -1.90 4.74
C PHE A 231 -0.69 -3.24 4.04
N GLY A 232 0.50 -3.71 3.71
CA GLY A 232 0.67 -4.96 3.02
C GLY A 232 1.88 -5.73 3.51
N VAL A 233 1.85 -7.03 3.26
CA VAL A 233 2.93 -7.94 3.59
C VAL A 233 3.23 -8.84 2.40
N THR A 234 4.50 -9.22 2.26
CA THR A 234 4.97 -10.18 1.27
C THR A 234 5.64 -11.35 1.98
N LEU A 235 5.22 -12.57 1.64
CA LEU A 235 5.70 -13.81 2.24
C LEU A 235 6.26 -14.76 1.17
N ASP A 236 7.55 -15.09 1.24
CA ASP A 236 8.14 -16.21 0.51
C ASP A 236 8.25 -17.43 1.44
N THR A 237 7.28 -18.33 1.35
CA THR A 237 7.21 -19.54 2.18
C THR A 237 8.21 -20.62 1.81
N THR A 238 8.94 -20.48 0.70
CA THR A 238 10.01 -21.39 0.31
C THR A 238 11.36 -21.01 0.89
N GLY A 239 11.57 -19.72 1.16
CA GLY A 239 12.84 -19.17 1.62
C GLY A 239 13.93 -19.12 0.53
N ASN A 240 13.62 -19.51 -0.71
CA ASN A 240 14.57 -19.60 -1.81
C ASN A 240 14.49 -18.41 -2.79
N ALA A 241 13.65 -17.41 -2.48
CA ALA A 241 13.42 -16.23 -3.30
C ALA A 241 12.93 -16.52 -4.72
N LEU A 242 12.26 -17.65 -4.95
CA LEU A 242 11.75 -18.07 -6.26
C LEU A 242 10.32 -17.61 -6.53
N PHE A 243 9.53 -17.42 -5.48
CA PHE A 243 8.20 -16.81 -5.55
C PHE A 243 7.78 -16.38 -4.14
N GLY A 244 6.79 -15.49 -4.05
CA GLY A 244 6.12 -15.16 -2.81
C GLY A 244 4.65 -14.87 -3.03
N TYR A 245 3.93 -14.71 -1.93
CA TYR A 245 2.58 -14.20 -1.87
C TYR A 245 2.63 -12.77 -1.39
N TRP A 246 1.83 -11.88 -1.96
CA TRP A 246 1.65 -10.53 -1.44
C TRP A 246 0.19 -10.35 -1.02
N PHE A 247 0.01 -9.59 0.05
CA PHE A 247 -1.28 -9.32 0.66
C PHE A 247 -1.35 -7.84 1.01
N MET A 248 -2.54 -7.26 0.93
CA MET A 248 -2.78 -5.85 1.22
C MET A 248 -4.15 -5.67 1.86
N MET A 249 -4.18 -4.84 2.90
CA MET A 249 -5.37 -4.31 3.52
C MET A 249 -5.46 -2.82 3.27
N GLY A 250 -6.56 -2.38 2.66
CA GLY A 250 -6.93 -0.98 2.56
C GLY A 250 -7.55 -0.47 3.87
N LEU A 251 -7.29 0.79 4.19
CA LEU A 251 -8.13 1.53 5.12
C LEU A 251 -9.51 1.72 4.46
N GLY A 252 -10.52 1.07 5.03
CA GLY A 252 -11.81 0.84 4.37
C GLY A 252 -12.17 -0.65 4.21
N GLY A 253 -11.24 -1.56 4.55
CA GLY A 253 -11.49 -2.99 4.68
C GLY A 253 -11.33 -3.81 3.40
N SER A 254 -10.96 -3.18 2.28
CA SER A 254 -10.69 -3.90 1.04
C SER A 254 -9.42 -4.73 1.14
N LYS A 255 -9.47 -5.91 0.53
CA LYS A 255 -8.37 -6.87 0.47
C LYS A 255 -7.77 -6.86 -0.93
N GLY A 256 -6.47 -7.09 -1.02
CA GLY A 256 -5.83 -7.45 -2.28
C GLY A 256 -4.79 -8.53 -2.03
N ASP A 257 -4.66 -9.47 -2.94
CA ASP A 257 -3.65 -10.51 -2.85
C ASP A 257 -3.22 -11.04 -4.21
N GLY A 258 -2.16 -11.83 -4.16
CA GLY A 258 -1.65 -12.48 -5.34
C GLY A 258 -0.27 -13.06 -5.14
N LYS A 259 0.40 -13.30 -6.27
CA LYS A 259 1.75 -13.87 -6.31
C LYS A 259 2.74 -12.85 -6.81
N VAL A 260 3.97 -12.96 -6.32
CA VAL A 260 5.10 -12.18 -6.79
C VAL A 260 6.22 -13.15 -7.19
N LEU A 261 6.59 -13.12 -8.47
CA LEU A 261 7.79 -13.77 -8.96
C LEU A 261 9.03 -12.90 -8.62
N PRO A 262 10.25 -13.43 -8.75
CA PRO A 262 11.45 -12.70 -8.38
C PRO A 262 11.50 -11.33 -9.05
N GLU A 263 12.00 -10.35 -8.31
CA GLU A 263 12.25 -8.99 -8.78
C GLU A 263 11.00 -8.23 -9.26
N ARG A 264 9.95 -8.29 -8.41
CA ARG A 264 8.71 -7.48 -8.47
C ARG A 264 7.79 -7.78 -9.66
N ARG A 265 7.77 -9.03 -10.11
CA ARG A 265 6.80 -9.49 -11.12
C ARG A 265 5.50 -9.93 -10.44
N TYR A 266 4.62 -8.97 -10.19
CA TYR A 266 3.33 -9.19 -9.53
C TYR A 266 2.29 -9.83 -10.45
N SER A 267 1.40 -10.62 -9.85
CA SER A 267 0.20 -11.16 -10.47
C SER A 267 -0.93 -11.20 -9.44
N GLN A 268 -2.13 -10.79 -9.85
CA GLN A 268 -3.38 -10.83 -9.06
C GLN A 268 -4.19 -12.11 -9.31
N SER A 269 -3.58 -13.14 -9.91
CA SER A 269 -4.31 -14.35 -10.33
C SER A 269 -4.55 -15.38 -9.22
N TRP A 270 -4.35 -14.99 -7.96
CA TRP A 270 -4.45 -15.91 -6.82
C TRP A 270 -5.20 -15.26 -5.67
N ASP A 271 -6.25 -15.94 -5.22
CA ASP A 271 -7.07 -15.57 -4.08
C ASP A 271 -6.91 -16.56 -2.94
N GLY A 272 -6.39 -16.11 -1.80
CA GLY A 272 -6.21 -16.95 -0.62
C GLY A 272 -7.37 -16.86 0.38
N PRO A 273 -7.67 -17.95 1.12
CA PRO A 273 -8.59 -17.93 2.27
C PRO A 273 -7.91 -17.37 3.53
N TRP A 274 -7.60 -16.07 3.55
CA TRP A 274 -7.02 -15.37 4.71
C TRP A 274 -7.99 -14.36 5.34
N LEU A 275 -7.81 -14.13 6.64
CA LEU A 275 -8.61 -13.17 7.40
C LEU A 275 -7.84 -11.86 7.51
N GLY A 276 -8.56 -10.75 7.41
CA GLY A 276 -7.97 -9.42 7.43
C GLY A 276 -9.03 -8.39 7.75
N LYS A 277 -8.73 -7.50 8.70
CA LYS A 277 -9.61 -6.41 9.14
C LYS A 277 -8.80 -5.17 9.45
N THR A 278 -9.44 -4.01 9.33
CA THR A 278 -8.85 -2.72 9.66
C THR A 278 -9.83 -1.89 10.49
N SER A 279 -9.30 -1.11 11.42
CA SER A 279 -10.07 -0.17 12.24
C SER A 279 -9.31 1.14 12.41
N THR A 280 -9.99 2.21 12.81
CA THR A 280 -9.39 3.52 13.08
C THR A 280 -9.38 3.82 14.57
N PHE A 281 -8.42 4.61 15.04
CA PHE A 281 -8.38 5.16 16.39
C PHE A 281 -7.83 6.60 16.36
N ASP A 282 -7.90 7.32 17.48
CA ASP A 282 -7.52 8.75 17.52
C ASP A 282 -6.08 9.06 17.06
N GLY A 283 -5.18 8.09 17.17
CA GLY A 283 -3.77 8.20 16.77
C GLY A 283 -3.44 7.60 15.40
N GLY A 284 -4.42 7.09 14.64
CA GLY A 284 -4.19 6.50 13.32
C GLY A 284 -5.15 5.35 13.00
N TRP A 285 -4.61 4.23 12.55
CA TRP A 285 -5.40 3.05 12.22
C TRP A 285 -4.65 1.75 12.52
N MET A 286 -5.40 0.66 12.57
CA MET A 286 -4.93 -0.67 12.91
C MET A 286 -5.28 -1.65 11.81
N ALA A 287 -4.45 -2.66 11.64
CA ALA A 287 -4.71 -3.80 10.79
C ALA A 287 -4.39 -5.09 11.50
N GLU A 288 -5.25 -6.08 11.35
CA GLU A 288 -5.00 -7.45 11.78
C GLU A 288 -5.17 -8.40 10.60
N MET A 289 -4.25 -9.34 10.47
CA MET A 289 -4.23 -10.33 9.40
C MET A 289 -3.91 -11.71 9.98
N TYR A 290 -4.62 -12.72 9.51
CA TYR A 290 -4.34 -14.11 9.82
C TYR A 290 -4.21 -14.94 8.54
N PHE A 291 -3.08 -15.65 8.46
CA PHE A 291 -2.66 -16.44 7.32
C PHE A 291 -2.55 -17.91 7.75
N PRO A 292 -3.57 -18.73 7.50
CA PRO A 292 -3.46 -20.18 7.69
C PRO A 292 -2.29 -20.73 6.88
N TRP A 293 -1.41 -21.49 7.50
CA TRP A 293 -0.23 -22.07 6.82
C TRP A 293 -0.62 -22.88 5.59
N SER A 294 -1.73 -23.61 5.69
CA SER A 294 -2.24 -24.49 4.66
C SER A 294 -2.66 -23.79 3.36
N MET A 295 -3.00 -22.50 3.43
CA MET A 295 -3.39 -21.72 2.25
C MET A 295 -2.19 -21.50 1.30
N MET A 296 -0.97 -21.55 1.82
CA MET A 296 0.25 -21.36 1.06
C MET A 296 0.89 -22.70 0.69
N SER A 297 1.77 -22.69 -0.32
CA SER A 297 2.61 -23.84 -0.60
C SER A 297 3.78 -23.87 0.39
N LEU A 298 3.78 -24.84 1.31
CA LEU A 298 4.83 -25.03 2.29
C LEU A 298 5.65 -26.29 1.94
N PRO A 299 6.87 -26.13 1.41
CA PRO A 299 7.78 -27.25 1.23
C PRO A 299 8.06 -27.93 2.57
N LYS A 300 8.23 -29.26 2.58
CA LYS A 300 8.68 -29.95 3.79
C LYS A 300 10.11 -29.50 4.10
N THR A 301 10.36 -29.16 5.36
CA THR A 301 11.66 -28.69 5.85
C THR A 301 11.90 -29.35 7.21
N GLU A 302 13.12 -29.78 7.49
CA GLU A 302 13.51 -30.27 8.80
C GLU A 302 14.03 -29.09 9.65
N GLY A 303 13.57 -28.97 10.89
CA GLY A 303 14.01 -27.92 11.82
C GLY A 303 13.39 -26.55 11.55
N VAL A 304 14.19 -25.49 11.67
CA VAL A 304 13.78 -24.08 11.52
C VAL A 304 13.38 -23.81 10.07
N ARG A 305 12.18 -23.26 9.86
CA ARG A 305 11.69 -22.82 8.55
C ARG A 305 12.04 -21.36 8.32
N ASN A 306 12.70 -21.09 7.19
CA ASN A 306 12.96 -19.73 6.72
C ASN A 306 11.83 -19.26 5.80
N ILE A 307 11.15 -18.17 6.18
CA ILE A 307 10.10 -17.52 5.38
C ILE A 307 10.57 -16.11 5.05
N GLY A 308 10.66 -15.76 3.76
CA GLY A 308 10.95 -14.40 3.34
C GLY A 308 9.82 -13.45 3.76
N PHE A 309 10.14 -12.27 4.31
CA PHE A 309 9.17 -11.31 4.81
C PHE A 309 9.51 -9.88 4.40
N ALA A 310 8.50 -9.16 3.92
CA ALA A 310 8.52 -7.71 3.89
C ALA A 310 7.15 -7.14 4.28
N ALA A 311 7.17 -5.91 4.78
CA ALA A 311 6.00 -5.10 5.01
C ALA A 311 6.08 -3.81 4.17
N THR A 312 4.92 -3.33 3.73
CA THR A 312 4.75 -2.08 3.00
C THR A 312 3.60 -1.29 3.60
N ARG A 313 3.72 0.04 3.61
CA ARG A 313 2.67 0.95 4.05
C ARG A 313 2.56 2.10 3.07
N GLN A 314 1.38 2.33 2.52
CA GLN A 314 1.08 3.54 1.77
C GLN A 314 0.53 4.60 2.73
N VAL A 315 1.13 5.80 2.67
CA VAL A 315 0.61 7.01 3.30
C VAL A 315 0.13 7.93 2.17
N ALA A 316 -1.15 7.83 1.82
CA ALA A 316 -1.69 8.40 0.60
C ALA A 316 -1.65 9.93 0.60
N HIS A 317 -2.02 10.58 1.71
CA HIS A 317 -1.97 12.04 1.84
C HIS A 317 -0.57 12.60 1.52
N ALA A 318 0.49 11.90 1.93
CA ALA A 318 1.87 12.33 1.74
C ALA A 318 2.49 11.86 0.42
N ASN A 319 1.77 11.04 -0.37
CA ASN A 319 2.31 10.33 -1.53
C ASN A 319 3.60 9.56 -1.23
N GLN A 320 3.68 8.98 -0.03
CA GLN A 320 4.85 8.22 0.42
C GLN A 320 4.51 6.75 0.58
N ARG A 321 5.46 5.90 0.19
CA ARG A 321 5.42 4.47 0.53
C ARG A 321 6.56 4.12 1.45
N TYR A 322 6.22 3.53 2.59
CA TYR A 322 7.19 2.99 3.51
C TYR A 322 7.34 1.49 3.27
N GLN A 323 8.55 0.98 3.47
CA GLN A 323 8.84 -0.42 3.28
C GLN A 323 9.84 -0.92 4.32
N TRP A 324 9.71 -2.18 4.69
CA TRP A 324 10.67 -2.93 5.47
C TRP A 324 10.84 -4.33 4.86
N PRO A 325 12.01 -4.67 4.29
CA PRO A 325 13.20 -3.84 4.12
C PRO A 325 12.98 -2.62 3.22
N GLY A 326 13.68 -1.52 3.53
CA GLY A 326 13.52 -0.20 2.91
C GLY A 326 14.04 -0.04 1.48
N HIS A 327 14.12 -1.12 0.69
CA HIS A 327 14.72 -1.09 -0.63
C HIS A 327 13.93 -0.19 -1.58
N SER A 328 14.63 0.69 -2.30
CA SER A 328 14.04 1.49 -3.37
C SER A 328 13.28 0.62 -4.37
N TYR A 329 12.21 1.16 -4.96
CA TYR A 329 11.52 0.51 -6.07
C TYR A 329 12.38 0.37 -7.33
N SER A 330 13.44 1.17 -7.46
CA SER A 330 14.44 1.04 -8.53
C SER A 330 15.49 -0.05 -8.29
N ALA A 331 15.51 -0.67 -7.10
CA ALA A 331 16.42 -1.78 -6.84
C ALA A 331 16.06 -2.99 -7.72
N SER A 332 17.10 -3.61 -8.30
CA SER A 332 16.97 -4.82 -9.14
C SER A 332 16.57 -6.07 -8.35
N GLN A 333 16.69 -6.02 -7.02
CA GLN A 333 16.37 -7.11 -6.11
C GLN A 333 15.22 -6.74 -5.16
N PHE A 334 14.32 -7.69 -4.93
CA PHE A 334 13.18 -7.60 -4.02
C PHE A 334 12.96 -8.90 -3.26
N VAL A 335 12.52 -9.98 -3.92
CA VAL A 335 12.19 -11.25 -3.23
C VAL A 335 13.45 -11.90 -2.63
N SER A 336 14.58 -11.76 -3.34
CA SER A 336 15.92 -12.15 -2.89
C SER A 336 16.42 -11.32 -1.71
N ALA A 337 15.85 -10.12 -1.52
CA ALA A 337 16.28 -9.13 -0.55
C ALA A 337 15.26 -8.90 0.58
N LEU A 338 14.37 -9.86 0.84
CA LEU A 338 13.44 -9.83 1.96
C LEU A 338 14.16 -10.10 3.30
N ASN A 339 13.53 -9.67 4.41
CA ASN A 339 13.86 -10.21 5.73
C ASN A 339 13.54 -11.71 5.75
N THR A 340 13.94 -12.42 6.80
CA THR A 340 13.70 -13.85 6.94
C THR A 340 13.15 -14.15 8.33
N LEU A 341 11.89 -14.55 8.40
CA LEU A 341 11.30 -15.13 9.60
C LEU A 341 11.85 -16.54 9.78
N GLN A 342 12.38 -16.82 10.97
CA GLN A 342 12.85 -18.15 11.36
C GLN A 342 11.80 -18.77 12.28
N VAL A 343 10.97 -19.65 11.73
CA VAL A 343 9.80 -20.21 12.40
C VAL A 343 10.03 -21.68 12.72
N GLU A 344 9.92 -22.04 13.99
CA GLU A 344 10.09 -23.43 14.45
C GLU A 344 8.74 -24.17 14.53
N GLY A 345 8.72 -25.50 14.39
CA GLY A 345 7.52 -26.30 14.68
C GLY A 345 6.33 -26.12 13.72
N VAL A 346 6.55 -25.55 12.52
CA VAL A 346 5.51 -25.45 11.47
C VAL A 346 5.68 -26.55 10.43
N GLU A 347 4.81 -27.56 10.54
CA GLU A 347 4.71 -28.65 9.58
C GLU A 347 3.61 -28.39 8.54
N PRO A 348 3.78 -28.84 7.28
CA PRO A 348 2.70 -28.82 6.31
C PRO A 348 1.53 -29.68 6.78
N ARG A 349 0.36 -29.08 7.00
CA ARG A 349 -0.87 -29.78 7.43
C ARG A 349 -1.86 -29.95 6.28
N GLN A 350 -2.64 -31.02 6.35
CA GLN A 350 -3.76 -31.23 5.45
C GLN A 350 -4.85 -30.20 5.72
N GLN A 351 -5.49 -29.70 4.67
CA GLN A 351 -6.59 -28.74 4.78
C GLN A 351 -7.87 -29.32 4.21
N PHE A 352 -8.98 -29.00 4.88
CA PHE A 352 -10.31 -29.17 4.36
C PHE A 352 -11.08 -27.87 4.60
N SER A 353 -11.77 -27.36 3.58
CA SER A 353 -12.57 -26.14 3.63
C SER A 353 -13.98 -26.43 3.11
N ILE A 354 -14.97 -25.87 3.79
CA ILE A 354 -16.38 -25.90 3.40
C ILE A 354 -16.89 -24.46 3.44
N ILE A 355 -17.25 -23.91 2.29
CA ILE A 355 -17.76 -22.54 2.17
C ILE A 355 -19.20 -22.62 1.69
N PRO A 356 -20.20 -22.42 2.58
CA PRO A 356 -21.59 -22.31 2.15
C PRO A 356 -21.83 -20.94 1.51
N PHE A 357 -22.62 -20.90 0.44
CA PHE A 357 -23.07 -19.66 -0.17
C PHE A 357 -24.58 -19.69 -0.44
N ALA A 358 -25.16 -18.49 -0.44
CA ALA A 358 -26.54 -18.26 -0.84
C ALA A 358 -26.61 -16.98 -1.66
N SER A 359 -27.27 -17.01 -2.81
CA SER A 359 -27.47 -15.86 -3.67
C SER A 359 -28.95 -15.70 -4.01
N THR A 360 -29.37 -14.46 -4.28
CA THR A 360 -30.67 -14.20 -4.89
C THR A 360 -30.53 -13.17 -5.99
N THR A 361 -31.14 -13.46 -7.13
CA THR A 361 -31.19 -12.55 -8.28
C THR A 361 -32.66 -12.22 -8.56
N ALA A 362 -32.96 -10.92 -8.62
CA ALA A 362 -34.28 -10.40 -8.92
C ALA A 362 -34.26 -9.74 -10.31
N ASP A 363 -34.90 -10.37 -11.28
CA ASP A 363 -35.15 -9.78 -12.61
C ASP A 363 -36.47 -8.99 -12.57
N LEU A 364 -36.35 -7.67 -12.43
CA LEU A 364 -37.51 -6.77 -12.37
C LEU A 364 -38.25 -6.66 -13.71
N ALA A 365 -37.59 -6.92 -14.84
CA ALA A 365 -38.20 -6.86 -16.16
C ALA A 365 -39.03 -8.11 -16.45
N ARG A 366 -38.57 -9.28 -15.98
CA ARG A 366 -39.27 -10.57 -16.14
C ARG A 366 -40.14 -10.95 -14.94
N LYS A 367 -40.06 -10.21 -13.83
CA LYS A 367 -40.69 -10.54 -12.53
C LYS A 367 -40.28 -11.93 -12.02
N GLU A 368 -39.03 -12.30 -12.23
CA GLU A 368 -38.48 -13.58 -11.80
C GLU A 368 -37.50 -13.37 -10.65
N ASN A 369 -37.62 -14.20 -9.61
CA ASN A 369 -36.65 -14.27 -8.54
C ASN A 369 -36.03 -15.66 -8.57
N ARG A 370 -34.70 -15.73 -8.66
CA ARG A 370 -33.95 -16.97 -8.55
C ARG A 370 -33.15 -16.93 -7.25
N ALA A 371 -33.21 -18.02 -6.50
CA ALA A 371 -32.42 -18.21 -5.29
C ALA A 371 -31.53 -19.43 -5.51
N GLU A 372 -30.26 -19.29 -5.17
CA GLU A 372 -29.27 -20.36 -5.26
C GLU A 372 -28.67 -20.58 -3.89
N ILE A 373 -28.51 -21.85 -3.54
CA ILE A 373 -27.78 -22.29 -2.36
C ILE A 373 -26.79 -23.33 -2.82
N GLY A 374 -25.56 -23.21 -2.35
CA GLY A 374 -24.51 -24.13 -2.72
C GLY A 374 -23.42 -24.19 -1.67
N VAL A 375 -22.50 -25.11 -1.90
CA VAL A 375 -21.36 -25.33 -1.02
C VAL A 375 -20.13 -25.60 -1.87
N ASP A 376 -19.08 -24.83 -1.62
CA ASP A 376 -17.75 -25.08 -2.17
C ASP A 376 -16.92 -25.90 -1.19
N LEU A 377 -16.29 -26.94 -1.72
CA LEU A 377 -15.41 -27.85 -0.98
C LEU A 377 -13.99 -27.74 -1.55
N SER A 378 -13.01 -27.59 -0.67
CA SER A 378 -11.59 -27.74 -1.02
C SER A 378 -10.91 -28.70 -0.05
N TRP A 379 -10.15 -29.66 -0.59
CA TRP A 379 -9.34 -30.60 0.18
C TRP A 379 -7.90 -30.64 -0.34
N LYS A 380 -6.95 -30.36 0.55
CA LYS A 380 -5.52 -30.36 0.26
C LYS A 380 -4.82 -31.39 1.15
N PRO A 381 -4.75 -32.67 0.75
CA PRO A 381 -4.12 -33.73 1.54
C PRO A 381 -2.60 -33.66 1.61
N SER A 382 -1.96 -32.87 0.73
CA SER A 382 -0.52 -32.62 0.78
C SER A 382 -0.18 -31.28 0.10
N PRO A 383 1.03 -30.72 0.28
CA PRO A 383 1.45 -29.50 -0.42
C PRO A 383 1.41 -29.60 -1.95
N LYS A 384 1.37 -30.82 -2.50
CA LYS A 384 1.43 -31.08 -3.95
C LYS A 384 0.08 -31.43 -4.58
N LEU A 385 -0.98 -31.58 -3.79
CA LEU A 385 -2.29 -32.03 -4.26
C LEU A 385 -3.40 -31.22 -3.59
N GLU A 386 -4.23 -30.61 -4.42
CA GLU A 386 -5.46 -29.94 -4.02
C GLU A 386 -6.61 -30.44 -4.90
N VAL A 387 -7.74 -30.73 -4.28
CA VAL A 387 -8.98 -31.17 -4.92
C VAL A 387 -10.05 -30.15 -4.56
N THR A 388 -10.66 -29.52 -5.56
CA THR A 388 -11.77 -28.58 -5.39
C THR A 388 -13.02 -29.10 -6.08
N GLY A 389 -14.18 -28.80 -5.52
CA GLY A 389 -15.46 -29.14 -6.13
C GLY A 389 -16.61 -28.30 -5.54
N SER A 390 -17.61 -28.03 -6.36
CA SER A 390 -18.81 -27.28 -5.97
C SER A 390 -20.04 -28.17 -6.07
N ILE A 391 -20.91 -28.10 -5.07
CA ILE A 391 -22.20 -28.80 -5.03
C ILE A 391 -23.30 -27.75 -5.21
N MET A 392 -24.18 -27.98 -6.19
CA MET A 392 -25.22 -27.02 -6.62
C MET A 392 -24.61 -25.65 -7.03
N PRO A 393 -23.75 -25.65 -8.06
CA PRO A 393 -23.06 -24.44 -8.53
C PRO A 393 -23.98 -23.45 -9.26
#